data_AF-A0A2V8UVB9-F1
#
_entry.id   AF-A0A2V8UVB9-F1
#
_cell.length_a   1.000
_cell.length_b   1.000
_cell.length_c   1.000
_cell.angle_alpha   90.00
_cell.angle_beta   90.00
_cell.angle_gamma   90.00
#
_symmetry.space_group_name_H-M   'P 1'
#
loop_
_entity.id
_entity.type
_entity.pdbx_description
1 polymer ?
#
loop_
_entity_poly.entity_id
_entity_poly.type
_entity_poly.pdbx_seq_one_letter_code
_entity_poly.pdbx_strand_id
1 'polypeptide(L)'
;MASAICSVQRISVSKSGIRPVEPNASLQRHAQRFLELKRGLEQIEYFCKGTVLKRMMKCGKAQCACASDATKRHGPYFELTYKANGKTVNVKLSREAAPLYRAAAQQYRKLKTLLNRLDKLSKTILRHQAKLAESKSPSARTDSKQGLFRYPRLKR
;
A
#
# COMPACT_ATOMS: atom_id res chain seq x y z
N MET A 1 65.23 50.54 15.12
CA MET A 1 65.07 49.06 15.06
C MET A 1 63.58 48.78 14.83
N ALA A 2 63.21 48.51 13.58
CA ALA A 2 61.83 48.45 13.12
C ALA A 2 61.12 47.18 13.60
N SER A 3 59.99 47.34 14.28
CA SER A 3 59.00 46.28 14.50
C SER A 3 57.82 46.54 13.59
N ALA A 4 57.57 45.64 12.64
CA ALA A 4 56.30 45.57 11.93
C ALA A 4 55.79 44.13 12.05
N ILE A 5 54.80 43.98 12.91
CA ILE A 5 54.14 42.73 13.26
C ILE A 5 53.29 42.29 12.06
N CYS A 6 53.47 41.04 11.66
CA CYS A 6 52.75 40.38 10.58
C CYS A 6 51.25 40.28 10.90
N SER A 7 50.41 41.00 10.16
CA SER A 7 48.96 40.92 10.29
C SER A 7 48.42 39.85 9.33
N VAL A 8 48.09 38.68 9.89
CA VAL A 8 47.45 37.60 9.13
C VAL A 8 45.95 37.91 9.02
N GLN A 9 45.51 38.28 7.81
CA GLN A 9 44.09 38.46 7.53
C GLN A 9 43.37 37.10 7.53
N ARG A 10 42.29 37.00 8.30
CA ARG A 10 41.40 35.84 8.30
C ARG A 10 40.55 35.84 7.02
N ILE A 11 40.69 34.78 6.24
CA ILE A 11 39.78 34.48 5.13
C ILE A 11 38.46 33.99 5.73
N SER A 12 37.37 34.71 5.44
CA SER A 12 36.02 34.26 5.77
C SER A 12 35.57 33.24 4.72
N VAL A 13 35.39 31.98 5.14
CA VAL A 13 34.83 30.94 4.27
C VAL A 13 33.31 31.06 4.30
N SER A 14 32.72 31.28 3.13
CA SER A 14 31.29 31.33 2.88
C SER A 14 30.62 30.02 3.30
N LYS A 15 29.65 30.10 4.21
CA LYS A 15 28.78 28.98 4.58
C LYS A 15 28.02 28.52 3.34
N SER A 16 28.38 27.35 2.84
CA SER A 16 27.70 26.64 1.78
C SER A 16 26.22 26.44 2.13
N GLY A 17 25.36 26.92 1.22
CA GLY A 17 23.92 26.88 1.37
C GLY A 17 23.36 25.46 1.27
N ILE A 18 22.92 24.92 2.40
CA ILE A 18 21.87 23.91 2.40
C ILE A 18 20.58 24.68 2.13
N ARG A 19 20.11 24.68 0.89
CA ARG A 19 18.81 25.29 0.54
C ARG A 19 17.72 24.54 1.33
N PRO A 20 16.88 25.22 2.12
CA PRO A 20 15.66 24.61 2.63
C PRO A 20 14.85 24.17 1.42
N VAL A 21 14.61 22.88 1.25
CA VAL A 21 13.62 22.43 0.28
C VAL A 21 12.28 22.94 0.79
N GLU A 22 11.79 24.01 0.16
CA GLU A 22 10.55 24.69 0.49
C GLU A 22 9.42 23.65 0.75
N PRO A 23 8.77 23.68 1.92
CA PRO A 23 7.74 22.71 2.33
C PRO A 23 6.63 22.48 1.30
N ASN A 24 6.41 23.44 0.40
CA ASN A 24 5.34 23.44 -0.59
C ASN A 24 5.64 22.58 -1.84
N ALA A 25 6.87 22.57 -2.35
CA ALA A 25 7.18 21.87 -3.61
C ALA A 25 7.06 20.34 -3.45
N SER A 26 7.45 19.79 -2.29
CA SER A 26 7.30 18.36 -2.01
C SER A 26 5.84 17.96 -1.81
N LEU A 27 5.06 18.80 -1.13
CA LEU A 27 3.62 18.58 -0.95
C LEU A 27 2.87 18.59 -2.28
N GLN A 28 3.17 19.55 -3.15
CA GLN A 28 2.60 19.66 -4.49
C GLN A 28 2.89 18.41 -5.33
N ARG A 29 4.13 17.89 -5.32
CA ARG A 29 4.46 16.63 -6.00
C ARG A 29 3.63 15.45 -5.48
N HIS A 30 3.47 15.33 -4.16
CA HIS A 30 2.63 14.27 -3.59
C HIS A 30 1.16 14.41 -3.97
N ALA A 31 0.63 15.64 -3.96
CA ALA A 31 -0.75 15.92 -4.37
C ALA A 31 -0.97 15.60 -5.85
N GLN A 32 -0.06 16.01 -6.73
CA GLN A 32 -0.11 15.69 -8.15
C GLN A 32 -0.09 14.17 -8.37
N ARG A 33 0.85 13.47 -7.72
CA ARG A 33 0.94 12.01 -7.82
C ARG A 33 -0.31 11.31 -7.29
N PHE A 34 -0.93 11.85 -6.25
CA PHE A 34 -2.20 11.32 -5.73
C PHE A 34 -3.30 11.44 -6.78
N LEU A 35 -3.44 12.59 -7.45
CA LEU A 35 -4.43 12.79 -8.51
C LEU A 35 -4.21 11.85 -9.70
N GLU A 36 -2.96 11.66 -10.13
CA GLU A 36 -2.61 10.71 -11.19
C GLU A 36 -3.04 9.28 -10.84
N LEU A 37 -2.69 8.82 -9.63
CA LEU A 37 -3.08 7.48 -9.19
C LEU A 37 -4.59 7.35 -8.99
N LYS A 38 -5.27 8.42 -8.56
CA LYS A 38 -6.73 8.43 -8.38
C LYS A 38 -7.45 8.17 -9.71
N ARG A 39 -6.98 8.74 -10.82
CA ARG A 39 -7.52 8.46 -12.17
C ARG A 39 -7.40 6.98 -12.55
N GLY A 40 -6.37 6.28 -12.06
CA GLY A 40 -6.23 4.84 -12.25
C GLY A 40 -7.39 4.01 -11.68
N LEU A 41 -8.20 4.55 -10.75
CA LEU A 41 -9.39 3.87 -10.23
C LEU A 41 -10.50 3.78 -11.28
N GLU A 42 -10.58 4.73 -12.21
CA GLU A 42 -11.58 4.76 -13.29
C GLU A 42 -11.38 3.61 -14.29
N GLN A 43 -10.15 3.07 -14.35
CA GLN A 43 -9.78 1.97 -15.25
C GLN A 43 -10.01 0.58 -14.63
N ILE A 44 -10.50 0.50 -13.39
CA ILE A 44 -10.75 -0.78 -12.71
C ILE A 44 -12.10 -1.34 -13.16
N GLU A 45 -12.05 -2.49 -13.83
CA GLU A 45 -13.24 -3.27 -14.20
C GLU A 45 -13.76 -4.14 -13.02
N TYR A 46 -14.77 -4.99 -13.28
CA TYR A 46 -15.25 -5.96 -12.30
C TYR A 46 -14.09 -6.75 -11.67
N PHE A 47 -14.12 -6.84 -10.34
CA PHE A 47 -13.07 -7.46 -9.57
C PHE A 47 -13.63 -8.38 -8.50
N CYS A 48 -12.88 -9.43 -8.16
CA CYS A 48 -13.21 -10.32 -7.05
C CYS A 48 -11.97 -10.73 -6.29
N LYS A 49 -12.10 -10.96 -4.98
CA LYS A 49 -11.00 -11.50 -4.18
C LYS A 49 -10.77 -12.96 -4.55
N GLY A 50 -9.50 -13.39 -4.53
CA GLY A 50 -9.14 -14.80 -4.59
C GLY A 50 -8.18 -15.18 -5.70
N THR A 51 -8.02 -16.49 -5.84
CA THR A 51 -7.16 -17.13 -6.83
C THR A 51 -7.95 -18.24 -7.50
N VAL A 52 -7.92 -18.30 -8.84
CA VAL A 52 -8.53 -19.39 -9.60
C VAL A 52 -7.51 -20.53 -9.74
N LEU A 53 -7.84 -21.68 -9.19
CA LEU A 53 -7.05 -22.91 -9.27
C LEU A 53 -7.60 -23.81 -10.39
N LYS A 54 -6.70 -24.55 -11.03
CA LYS A 54 -7.02 -25.62 -11.99
C LYS A 54 -6.59 -26.93 -11.34
N ARG A 55 -7.50 -27.91 -11.22
CA ARG A 55 -7.20 -29.19 -10.56
C ARG A 55 -7.61 -30.38 -11.42
N MET A 56 -6.77 -31.42 -11.36
CA MET A 56 -7.11 -32.77 -11.82
C MET A 56 -7.32 -33.64 -10.58
N MET A 57 -8.49 -34.27 -10.47
CA MET A 57 -8.98 -34.92 -9.24
C MET A 57 -9.25 -36.41 -9.47
N LYS A 58 -9.20 -37.19 -8.39
CA LYS A 58 -9.69 -38.59 -8.37
C LYS A 58 -11.22 -38.57 -8.28
N CYS A 59 -11.90 -39.54 -8.90
CA CYS A 59 -13.37 -39.64 -8.84
C CYS A 59 -13.89 -40.42 -7.62
N GLY A 60 -13.02 -41.08 -6.86
CA GLY A 60 -13.39 -41.87 -5.68
C GLY A 60 -13.82 -43.31 -5.95
N LYS A 61 -14.00 -43.71 -7.22
CA LYS A 61 -14.29 -45.10 -7.58
C LYS A 61 -13.04 -45.96 -7.50
N ALA A 62 -13.09 -47.07 -6.76
CA ALA A 62 -11.94 -47.95 -6.51
C ALA A 62 -11.33 -48.52 -7.80
N GLN A 63 -12.16 -48.91 -8.78
CA GLN A 63 -11.72 -49.50 -10.04
C GLN A 63 -11.35 -48.48 -11.12
N CYS A 64 -11.43 -47.17 -10.84
CA CYS A 64 -11.09 -46.18 -11.84
C CYS A 64 -9.57 -45.96 -11.93
N ALA A 65 -9.02 -45.95 -13.14
CA ALA A 65 -7.59 -45.70 -13.37
C ALA A 65 -7.07 -44.39 -12.74
N CYS A 66 -7.94 -43.38 -12.56
CA CYS A 66 -7.56 -42.14 -11.88
C CYS A 66 -7.12 -42.32 -10.42
N ALA A 67 -7.43 -43.46 -9.79
CA ALA A 67 -7.07 -43.77 -8.42
C ALA A 67 -5.57 -44.00 -8.26
N SER A 68 -4.95 -44.69 -9.21
CA SER A 68 -3.53 -45.07 -9.22
C SER A 68 -2.69 -44.25 -10.20
N ASP A 69 -3.23 -43.89 -11.37
CA ASP A 69 -2.51 -43.15 -12.41
C ASP A 69 -2.85 -41.64 -12.37
N ALA A 70 -1.84 -40.81 -12.12
CA ALA A 70 -1.98 -39.35 -12.08
C ALA A 70 -2.33 -38.73 -13.44
N THR A 71 -1.92 -39.35 -14.54
CA THR A 71 -2.21 -38.88 -15.91
C THR A 71 -3.68 -39.12 -16.30
N LYS A 72 -4.35 -40.06 -15.63
CA LYS A 72 -5.77 -40.41 -15.82
C LYS A 72 -6.71 -39.66 -14.88
N ARG A 73 -6.22 -38.68 -14.12
CA ARG A 73 -7.07 -37.86 -13.24
C ARG A 73 -8.11 -37.07 -14.02
N HIS A 74 -9.29 -36.91 -13.43
CA HIS A 74 -10.40 -36.20 -14.06
C HIS A 74 -10.26 -34.69 -13.91
N GLY A 75 -10.70 -33.97 -14.93
CA GLY A 75 -10.68 -32.51 -14.93
C GLY A 75 -10.40 -31.97 -16.34
N PRO A 76 -10.04 -30.68 -16.44
CA PRO A 76 -9.79 -29.77 -15.32
C PRO A 76 -11.06 -29.30 -14.63
N TYR A 77 -11.03 -29.31 -13.31
CA TYR A 77 -11.96 -28.57 -12.45
C TYR A 77 -11.36 -27.21 -12.11
N PHE A 78 -12.19 -26.18 -12.08
CA PHE A 78 -11.78 -24.84 -11.70
C PHE A 78 -12.46 -24.42 -10.40
N GLU A 79 -11.70 -23.76 -9.54
CA GLU A 79 -12.19 -23.28 -8.24
C GLU A 79 -11.61 -21.89 -7.97
N LEU A 80 -12.46 -20.94 -7.57
CA LEU A 80 -12.02 -19.69 -6.96
C LEU A 80 -11.87 -19.92 -5.45
N THR A 81 -10.66 -19.72 -4.93
CA THR A 81 -10.38 -19.79 -3.50
C THR A 81 -10.08 -18.40 -2.94
N TYR A 82 -10.70 -18.03 -1.82
CA TYR A 82 -10.43 -16.76 -1.13
C TYR A 82 -10.74 -16.84 0.37
N LYS A 83 -10.28 -15.84 1.13
CA LYS A 83 -10.59 -15.72 2.56
C LYS A 83 -11.78 -14.77 2.76
N ALA A 84 -12.75 -15.21 3.54
CA ALA A 84 -13.86 -14.39 4.04
C ALA A 84 -14.11 -14.73 5.52
N ASN A 85 -14.18 -13.72 6.38
CA ASN A 85 -14.45 -13.88 7.81
C ASN A 85 -13.54 -14.94 8.49
N GLY A 86 -12.23 -14.89 8.21
CA GLY A 86 -11.23 -15.84 8.72
C GLY A 86 -11.24 -17.24 8.08
N LYS A 87 -12.28 -17.59 7.31
CA LYS A 87 -12.44 -18.91 6.70
C LYS A 87 -12.02 -18.91 5.23
N THR A 88 -11.62 -20.08 4.73
CA THR A 88 -11.39 -20.29 3.29
C THR A 88 -12.70 -20.64 2.62
N VAL A 89 -13.08 -19.86 1.60
CA VAL A 89 -14.23 -20.12 0.74
C VAL A 89 -13.70 -20.65 -0.59
N ASN A 90 -14.30 -21.74 -1.08
CA ASN A 90 -14.02 -22.30 -2.39
C ASN A 90 -15.31 -22.30 -3.21
N VAL A 91 -15.28 -21.67 -4.38
CA VAL A 91 -16.40 -21.62 -5.32
C VAL A 91 -16.02 -22.40 -6.57
N LYS A 92 -16.78 -23.44 -6.89
CA LYS A 92 -16.58 -24.21 -8.13
C LYS A 92 -16.95 -23.35 -9.32
N LEU A 93 -16.13 -23.41 -10.37
CA LEU A 93 -16.32 -22.67 -11.61
C LEU A 93 -16.41 -23.65 -12.78
N SER A 94 -17.23 -23.30 -13.77
CA SER A 94 -17.18 -23.95 -15.07
C SER A 94 -15.89 -23.57 -15.81
N ARG A 95 -15.61 -24.27 -16.91
CA ARG A 95 -14.44 -23.99 -17.75
C ARG A 95 -14.55 -22.62 -18.42
N GLU A 96 -15.77 -22.22 -18.77
CA GLU A 96 -16.13 -20.97 -19.42
C GLU A 96 -16.08 -19.80 -18.44
N ALA A 97 -16.46 -20.01 -17.17
CA ALA A 97 -16.40 -18.98 -16.14
C ALA A 97 -14.97 -18.73 -15.63
N ALA A 98 -14.09 -19.73 -15.66
CA ALA A 98 -12.76 -19.63 -15.06
C ALA A 98 -11.90 -18.46 -15.59
N PRO A 99 -11.86 -18.17 -16.91
CA PRO A 99 -11.17 -16.98 -17.44
C PRO A 99 -11.73 -15.66 -16.91
N LEU A 100 -13.05 -15.53 -16.79
CA LEU A 100 -13.70 -14.32 -16.28
C LEU A 100 -13.27 -14.02 -14.84
N TYR A 101 -13.29 -15.05 -13.98
CA TYR A 101 -12.84 -14.91 -12.59
C TYR A 101 -11.33 -14.70 -12.47
N ARG A 102 -10.51 -15.21 -13.40
CA ARG A 102 -9.06 -14.91 -13.44
C ARG A 102 -8.82 -13.44 -13.72
N ALA A 103 -9.53 -12.87 -14.69
CA ALA A 103 -9.45 -11.45 -15.02
C ALA A 103 -9.92 -10.60 -13.82
N ALA A 104 -11.07 -10.92 -13.23
CA ALA A 104 -11.58 -10.21 -12.05
C ALA A 104 -10.63 -10.30 -10.85
N ALA A 105 -9.99 -11.45 -10.62
CA ALA A 105 -8.97 -11.60 -9.57
C ALA A 105 -7.71 -10.75 -9.83
N GLN A 106 -7.33 -10.57 -11.10
CA GLN A 106 -6.26 -9.65 -11.48
C GLN A 106 -6.64 -8.20 -11.22
N GLN A 107 -7.86 -7.78 -11.61
CA GLN A 107 -8.36 -6.44 -11.34
C GLN A 107 -8.37 -6.13 -9.83
N TYR A 108 -8.74 -7.10 -8.98
CA TYR A 108 -8.68 -6.93 -7.53
C TYR A 108 -7.26 -6.68 -7.02
N ARG A 109 -6.24 -7.37 -7.58
CA ARG A 109 -4.83 -7.13 -7.21
C ARG A 109 -4.35 -5.75 -7.63
N LYS A 110 -4.75 -5.29 -8.81
CA LYS A 110 -4.46 -3.93 -9.29
C LYS A 110 -5.11 -2.89 -8.36
N LEU A 111 -6.41 -3.03 -8.09
CA LEU A 111 -7.16 -2.17 -7.18
C LEU A 111 -6.49 -2.10 -5.80
N LYS A 112 -6.19 -3.25 -5.18
CA LYS A 112 -5.54 -3.31 -3.87
C LYS A 112 -4.19 -2.58 -3.87
N THR A 113 -3.39 -2.75 -4.92
CA THR A 113 -2.10 -2.07 -5.06
C THR A 113 -2.29 -0.56 -5.18
N LEU A 114 -3.27 -0.12 -5.96
CA LEU A 114 -3.57 1.29 -6.17
C LEU A 114 -4.05 1.96 -4.89
N LEU A 115 -5.01 1.34 -4.18
CA LEU A 115 -5.50 1.82 -2.89
C LEU A 115 -4.39 1.93 -1.85
N ASN A 116 -3.49 0.94 -1.78
CA ASN A 116 -2.34 0.99 -0.87
C ASN A 116 -1.39 2.15 -1.18
N ARG A 117 -1.19 2.49 -2.46
CA ARG A 117 -0.35 3.62 -2.87
C ARG A 117 -1.03 4.96 -2.55
N LEU A 118 -2.32 5.06 -2.81
CA LEU A 118 -3.13 6.23 -2.46
C LEU A 118 -3.11 6.47 -0.95
N ASP A 119 -3.35 5.45 -0.14
CA ASP A 119 -3.30 5.53 1.33
C ASP A 119 -1.94 6.07 1.84
N LYS A 120 -0.83 5.55 1.31
CA LYS A 120 0.53 6.03 1.66
C LYS A 120 0.74 7.51 1.32
N LEU A 121 0.26 7.95 0.15
CA LEU A 121 0.33 9.35 -0.25
C LEU A 121 -0.56 10.22 0.62
N SER A 122 -1.81 9.82 0.87
CA SER A 122 -2.74 10.52 1.76
C SER A 122 -2.11 10.73 3.14
N LYS A 123 -1.53 9.69 3.75
CA LYS A 123 -0.85 9.80 5.04
C LYS A 123 0.33 10.77 5.02
N THR A 124 1.06 10.85 3.90
CA THR A 124 2.16 11.80 3.75
C THR A 124 1.65 13.23 3.62
N ILE A 125 0.68 13.46 2.74
CA ILE A 125 0.04 14.77 2.53
C ILE A 125 -0.57 15.29 3.83
N LEU A 126 -1.36 14.46 4.53
CA LEU A 126 -2.00 14.82 5.80
C LEU A 126 -0.98 15.16 6.88
N ARG A 127 0.13 14.40 6.99
CA ARG A 127 1.22 14.73 7.94
C ARG A 127 1.84 16.09 7.67
N HIS A 128 2.03 16.47 6.40
CA HIS A 128 2.54 17.79 6.05
C HIS A 128 1.53 18.90 6.35
N GLN A 129 0.27 18.69 5.98
CA GLN A 129 -0.82 19.64 6.26
C GLN A 129 -0.99 19.87 7.76
N ALA A 130 -0.93 18.83 8.58
CA ALA A 130 -1.01 18.93 10.04
C ALA A 130 0.13 19.80 10.60
N LYS A 131 1.39 19.55 10.20
CA LYS A 131 2.54 20.39 10.60
C LYS A 131 2.36 21.86 10.21
N LEU A 132 1.85 22.12 9.00
CA LEU A 132 1.60 23.49 8.55
C LEU A 132 0.49 24.15 9.39
N ALA A 133 -0.57 23.43 9.73
CA ALA A 133 -1.63 23.93 10.59
C ALA A 133 -1.12 24.25 12.01
N GLU A 134 -0.35 23.34 12.62
CA GLU A 134 0.26 23.53 13.95
C GLU A 134 1.22 24.74 13.98
N SER A 135 1.98 24.97 12.90
CA SER A 135 2.89 26.12 12.80
C SER A 135 2.16 27.46 12.66
N LYS A 136 0.91 27.46 12.18
CA LYS A 136 0.09 28.67 11.97
C LYS A 136 -0.75 29.06 13.17
N SER A 137 -0.99 28.14 14.12
CA SER A 137 -1.61 28.45 15.40
C SER A 137 -0.58 29.11 16.35
N PRO A 138 -0.70 30.40 16.69
CA PRO A 138 0.24 31.04 17.61
C PRO A 138 -0.05 30.56 19.03
N SER A 139 0.89 29.83 19.63
CA SER A 139 1.04 29.61 21.08
C SER A 139 -0.19 29.08 21.86
N ALA A 140 -0.19 27.78 22.15
CA ALA A 140 -0.57 27.28 23.47
C ALA A 140 0.69 26.73 24.18
N ARG A 141 1.62 27.62 24.51
CA ARG A 141 2.49 27.39 25.67
C ARG A 141 1.67 27.76 26.90
N THR A 142 0.98 26.79 27.47
CA THR A 142 0.64 26.80 28.90
C THR A 142 0.68 25.37 29.42
N ASP A 143 1.53 25.22 30.43
CA ASP A 143 1.74 24.05 31.25
C ASP A 143 0.43 23.49 31.81
N SER A 144 0.21 22.17 31.70
CA SER A 144 -0.54 21.40 32.69
C SER A 144 -0.49 19.90 32.38
N LYS A 145 0.01 19.14 33.36
CA LYS A 145 -0.16 17.70 33.50
C LYS A 145 -1.64 17.33 33.40
N GLN A 146 -2.01 16.35 32.56
CA GLN A 146 -3.19 15.44 32.61
C GLN A 146 -3.56 15.05 31.16
N GLY A 147 -3.84 13.81 30.76
CA GLY A 147 -3.92 12.52 31.43
C GLY A 147 -3.84 11.43 30.36
N LEU A 148 -3.47 10.24 30.81
CA LEU A 148 -3.23 9.04 30.02
C LEU A 148 -4.51 8.60 29.26
N PHE A 149 -4.63 8.87 27.95
CA PHE A 149 -5.68 8.26 27.13
C PHE A 149 -5.31 6.81 26.82
N ARG A 150 -5.71 5.93 27.75
CA ARG A 150 -5.64 4.48 27.63
C ARG A 150 -6.77 4.03 26.70
N TYR A 151 -6.45 3.65 25.45
CA TYR A 151 -7.43 2.98 24.59
C TYR A 151 -7.94 1.70 25.27
N PRO A 152 -9.25 1.42 25.25
CA PRO A 152 -9.78 0.17 25.77
C PRO A 152 -9.25 -0.99 24.92
N ARG A 153 -8.56 -1.89 25.61
CA ARG A 153 -8.11 -3.19 25.12
C ARG A 153 -9.36 -3.98 24.71
N LEU A 154 -9.65 -4.06 23.41
CA LEU A 154 -10.69 -4.93 22.88
C LEU A 154 -10.40 -6.35 23.39
N LYS A 155 -11.26 -6.86 24.26
CA LYS A 155 -11.20 -8.22 24.79
C LYS A 155 -11.65 -9.18 23.69
N ARG A 156 -10.73 -10.11 23.37
CA ARG A 156 -10.85 -11.45 22.79
C ARG A 156 -11.98 -11.72 21.79
#